data_AF-A0A6A4M1H6-F1
#
_entry.id   AF-A0A6A4M1H6-F1
#
_cell.length_a   1.000
_cell.length_b   1.000
_cell.length_c   1.000
_cell.angle_alpha   90.00
_cell.angle_beta   90.00
_cell.angle_gamma   90.00
#
_symmetry.space_group_name_H-M   'P 1'
#
loop_
_entity.id
_entity.type
_entity.pdbx_description
1 polymer ?
#
loop_
_entity_poly.entity_id
_entity_poly.type
_entity_poly.pdbx_seq_one_letter_code
_entity_poly.pdbx_strand_id
1 'polypeptide(L)'
;MAADEEVVGTVKDQLAKLFEESLRAIMTNLPPSEMIESCSIAGPSFVNVKLSRQWIAKSIQKMLIKGIETWSLKLQVKRAVVHFSSPNIAKEMHVGRLRSTIIGDTLACMLEFSNVKVLRRNHVGDWGTQVASIKAMLFALGLSTYTDCW
;
A
#
# COMPACT_ATOMS: atom_id res chain seq x y z
N MET A 1 -7.89 -44.42 -21.03
CA MET A 1 -8.94 -43.65 -20.32
C MET A 1 -9.10 -44.07 -18.87
N ALA A 2 -9.70 -45.21 -18.50
CA ALA A 2 -9.80 -45.60 -17.09
C ALA A 2 -8.45 -45.88 -16.40
N ALA A 3 -7.52 -46.54 -17.10
CA ALA A 3 -6.16 -46.80 -16.57
C ALA A 3 -5.30 -45.53 -16.42
N ASP A 4 -5.58 -44.47 -17.20
CA ASP A 4 -4.83 -43.21 -17.11
C ASP A 4 -5.26 -42.38 -15.89
N GLU A 5 -6.54 -42.40 -15.52
CA GLU A 5 -7.05 -41.72 -14.32
C GLU A 5 -6.55 -42.36 -13.02
N GLU A 6 -6.44 -43.69 -12.98
CA GLU A 6 -5.94 -44.43 -11.81
C GLU A 6 -4.44 -44.18 -11.57
N VAL A 7 -3.64 -44.11 -12.64
CA VAL A 7 -2.23 -43.74 -12.57
C VAL A 7 -2.06 -42.29 -12.10
N VAL A 8 -2.88 -41.36 -12.61
CA VAL A 8 -2.85 -39.94 -12.18
C VAL A 8 -3.24 -39.80 -10.70
N GLY A 9 -4.21 -40.56 -10.21
CA GLY A 9 -4.58 -40.60 -8.79
C GLY A 9 -3.43 -41.09 -7.91
N THR A 10 -2.80 -42.19 -8.31
CA THR A 10 -1.67 -42.80 -7.57
C THR A 10 -0.47 -41.85 -7.48
N VAL A 11 -0.14 -41.14 -8.56
CA VAL A 11 0.95 -40.15 -8.57
C VAL A 11 0.62 -38.95 -7.67
N LYS A 12 -0.62 -38.48 -7.66
CA LYS A 12 -1.07 -37.40 -6.75
C LYS A 12 -0.93 -37.80 -5.28
N ASP A 13 -1.31 -39.02 -4.93
CA ASP A 13 -1.22 -39.51 -3.55
C ASP A 13 0.24 -39.70 -3.09
N GLN A 14 1.13 -40.16 -3.99
CA GLN A 14 2.56 -40.23 -3.72
C GLN A 14 3.19 -38.84 -3.50
N LEU A 15 2.84 -37.87 -4.35
CA LEU A 15 3.29 -36.48 -4.19
C LEU A 15 2.80 -35.88 -2.87
N ALA A 16 1.52 -36.08 -2.53
CA ALA A 16 0.94 -35.61 -1.27
C ALA A 16 1.70 -36.14 -0.05
N LYS A 17 2.07 -37.43 -0.04
CA LYS A 17 2.89 -38.03 1.03
C LYS A 17 4.28 -37.43 1.11
N LEU A 18 4.95 -37.24 -0.02
CA LEU A 18 6.30 -36.66 -0.06
C LEU A 18 6.33 -35.22 0.48
N PHE A 19 5.32 -34.42 0.14
CA PHE A 19 5.17 -33.07 0.68
C PHE A 19 4.89 -33.09 2.18
N GLU A 20 4.00 -33.97 2.65
CA GLU A 20 3.71 -34.11 4.07
C GLU A 20 4.96 -34.49 4.90
N GLU A 21 5.78 -35.43 4.40
CA GLU A 21 7.06 -35.80 5.04
C GLU A 21 8.03 -34.62 5.12
N SER A 22 8.13 -33.84 4.04
CA SER A 22 8.97 -32.63 3.99
C SER A 22 8.48 -31.58 5.01
N LEU A 23 7.17 -31.38 5.13
CA LEU A 23 6.58 -30.46 6.11
C LEU A 23 6.83 -30.93 7.55
N ARG A 24 6.74 -32.24 7.82
CA ARG A 24 7.09 -32.81 9.14
C ARG A 24 8.56 -32.57 9.48
N ALA A 25 9.45 -32.73 8.50
CA ALA A 25 10.87 -32.44 8.68
C ALA A 25 11.11 -30.96 9.00
N ILE A 26 10.43 -30.04 8.31
CA ILE A 26 10.50 -28.59 8.59
C ILE A 26 10.00 -28.29 10.00
N MET A 27 8.86 -28.87 10.41
CA MET A 27 8.32 -28.66 11.76
C MET A 27 9.24 -29.18 12.87
N THR A 28 9.91 -30.31 12.64
CA THR A 28 10.83 -30.91 13.62
C THR A 28 12.12 -30.10 13.76
N ASN A 29 12.58 -29.50 12.66
CA ASN A 29 13.80 -28.69 12.63
C ASN A 29 13.55 -27.20 12.86
N LEU A 30 12.33 -26.79 13.19
CA LEU A 30 12.01 -25.40 13.46
C LEU A 30 12.69 -24.98 14.77
N PRO A 31 13.49 -23.90 14.79
CA PRO A 31 14.14 -23.47 16.01
C PRO A 31 13.10 -23.02 17.05
N PRO A 32 13.34 -23.25 18.35
CA PRO A 32 12.46 -22.75 19.40
C PRO A 32 12.40 -21.22 19.34
N SER A 33 11.18 -20.68 19.34
CA SER A 33 10.93 -19.24 19.22
C SER A 33 9.78 -18.82 20.12
N GLU A 34 9.96 -17.72 20.85
CA GLU A 34 8.87 -17.11 21.63
C GLU A 34 7.70 -16.64 20.75
N MET A 35 7.93 -16.45 19.45
CA MET A 35 6.93 -15.95 18.50
C MET A 35 5.87 -17.01 18.15
N ILE A 36 6.24 -18.29 18.18
CA ILE A 36 5.40 -19.39 17.69
C ILE A 36 4.81 -20.12 18.89
N GLU A 37 3.48 -20.20 18.95
CA GLU A 37 2.74 -20.97 19.96
C GLU A 37 2.68 -22.44 19.56
N SER A 38 2.34 -22.71 18.31
CA SER A 38 2.25 -24.06 17.76
C SER A 38 2.30 -24.06 16.24
N CYS A 39 2.70 -25.19 15.66
CA CYS A 39 2.59 -25.46 14.23
C CYS A 39 1.77 -26.73 14.04
N SER A 40 0.96 -26.79 12.98
CA SER A 40 0.25 -28.01 12.59
C SER A 40 0.19 -28.15 11.07
N ILE A 41 0.18 -29.39 10.59
CA ILE A 41 0.03 -29.68 9.17
C ILE A 41 -1.46 -29.56 8.81
N ALA A 42 -1.75 -28.75 7.80
CA ALA A 42 -3.10 -28.46 7.33
C ALA A 42 -3.29 -29.06 5.93
N GLY A 43 -3.35 -30.38 5.87
CA GLY A 43 -3.39 -31.12 4.60
C GLY A 43 -2.02 -31.28 3.95
N PRO A 44 -1.97 -31.78 2.69
CA PRO A 44 -0.75 -32.34 2.11
C PRO A 44 0.35 -31.31 1.78
N SER A 45 0.07 -30.01 1.80
CA SER A 45 1.03 -28.99 1.37
C SER A 45 1.04 -27.70 2.19
N PHE A 46 0.37 -27.65 3.34
CA PHE A 46 0.29 -26.43 4.16
C PHE A 46 0.67 -26.68 5.61
N VAL A 47 1.28 -25.66 6.22
CA VAL A 47 1.54 -25.61 7.66
C VAL A 47 0.84 -24.39 8.23
N ASN A 48 -0.01 -24.63 9.22
CA ASN A 48 -0.57 -23.58 10.04
C ASN A 48 0.44 -23.23 11.13
N VAL A 49 0.79 -21.95 11.22
CA VAL A 49 1.63 -21.41 12.30
C VAL A 49 0.77 -20.52 13.16
N LYS A 50 0.57 -20.91 14.42
CA LYS A 50 -0.13 -20.11 15.42
C LYS A 50 0.88 -19.23 16.14
N LEU A 51 0.70 -17.92 16.08
CA LEU A 51 1.54 -16.97 16.80
C LEU A 51 1.16 -16.91 18.29
N SER A 52 2.17 -16.79 19.15
CA SER A 52 1.97 -16.62 20.60
C SER A 52 1.24 -15.33 20.91
N ARG A 53 0.13 -15.45 21.65
CA ARG A 53 -0.60 -14.28 22.18
C ARG A 53 0.27 -13.44 23.11
N GLN A 54 1.12 -14.07 23.94
CA GLN A 54 2.03 -13.33 24.82
C GLN A 54 3.05 -12.53 24.01
N TRP A 55 3.59 -13.12 22.94
CA TRP A 55 4.53 -12.42 22.06
C TRP A 55 3.86 -11.23 21.36
N ILE A 56 2.65 -11.42 20.81
CA ILE A 56 1.88 -10.33 20.17
C ILE A 56 1.61 -9.21 21.18
N ALA A 57 1.16 -9.55 22.40
CA ALA A 57 0.89 -8.56 23.44
C ALA A 57 2.16 -7.78 23.82
N LYS A 58 3.30 -8.46 24.00
CA LYS A 58 4.60 -7.80 24.25
C LYS A 58 5.01 -6.89 23.10
N SER A 59 4.79 -7.30 21.85
CA SER A 59 5.10 -6.49 20.66
C SER A 59 4.23 -5.23 20.59
N ILE A 60 2.93 -5.33 20.84
CA ILE A 60 2.02 -4.18 20.92
C ILE A 60 2.39 -3.27 22.10
N GLN A 61 2.71 -3.81 23.27
CA GLN A 61 3.14 -3.02 24.41
C GLN A 61 4.42 -2.25 24.11
N LYS A 62 5.41 -2.89 23.44
CA LYS A 62 6.62 -2.21 22.97
C LYS A 62 6.29 -1.08 22.00
N MET A 63 5.33 -1.27 21.09
CA MET A 63 4.86 -0.22 20.18
C MET A 63 4.24 0.96 20.93
N LEU A 64 3.39 0.70 21.94
CA LEU A 64 2.74 1.74 22.73
C LEU A 64 3.74 2.57 23.55
N ILE A 65 4.75 1.92 24.14
CA ILE A 65 5.76 2.60 24.96
C ILE A 65 6.77 3.37 24.10
N LYS A 66 7.24 2.77 22.99
CA LYS A 66 8.29 3.36 22.15
C LYS A 66 7.75 4.26 21.03
N GLY A 67 6.44 4.29 20.82
CA GLY A 67 5.77 5.00 19.72
C GLY A 67 5.66 4.17 18.45
N ILE A 68 4.59 4.43 17.69
CA ILE A 68 4.27 3.74 16.42
C ILE A 68 5.32 3.95 15.33
N GLU A 69 6.08 5.05 15.40
CA GLU A 69 7.15 5.35 14.45
C GLU A 69 8.26 4.29 14.45
N THR A 70 8.44 3.54 15.56
CA THR A 70 9.41 2.44 15.59
C THR A 70 9.03 1.25 14.70
N TRP A 71 7.76 1.18 14.28
CA TRP A 71 7.22 0.19 13.35
C TRP A 71 7.15 0.69 11.91
N SER A 72 7.60 1.92 11.66
CA SER A 72 7.71 2.44 10.31
C SER A 72 8.64 1.57 9.47
N LEU A 73 8.25 1.33 8.21
CA LEU A 73 9.12 0.69 7.24
C LEU A 73 10.25 1.67 6.91
N LYS A 74 11.49 1.27 7.17
CA LYS A 74 12.68 2.06 6.81
C LYS A 74 12.97 1.87 5.32
N LEU A 75 12.57 2.86 4.53
CA LEU A 75 12.89 2.91 3.11
C LEU A 75 14.31 3.47 2.91
N GLN A 76 15.01 2.97 1.89
CA GLN A 76 16.31 3.56 1.49
C GLN A 76 16.14 4.93 0.82
N VAL A 77 14.92 5.25 0.38
CA VAL A 77 14.58 6.53 -0.25
C VAL A 77 14.61 7.64 0.80
N LYS A 78 15.45 8.66 0.59
CA LYS A 78 15.57 9.79 1.53
C LYS A 78 14.59 10.92 1.28
N ARG A 79 14.13 11.07 0.03
CA ARG A 79 13.25 12.16 -0.40
C ARG A 79 12.34 11.71 -1.53
N ALA A 80 11.08 12.13 -1.48
CA ALA A 80 10.11 11.91 -2.53
C ALA A 80 9.38 13.21 -2.86
N VAL A 81 8.98 13.38 -4.11
CA VAL A 81 8.05 14.43 -4.51
C VAL A 81 6.72 13.75 -4.84
N VAL A 82 5.66 14.17 -4.16
CA VAL A 82 4.31 13.65 -4.42
C VAL A 82 3.51 14.78 -5.05
N HIS A 83 3.15 14.56 -6.31
CA HIS A 83 2.40 15.52 -7.11
C HIS A 83 0.96 15.05 -7.25
N PHE A 84 0.01 15.88 -6.81
CA PHE A 84 -1.39 15.47 -6.73
C PHE A 84 -2.35 16.67 -6.77
N SER A 85 -3.65 16.38 -6.74
CA SER A 85 -4.74 17.35 -6.95
C SER A 85 -4.74 17.93 -8.38
N SER A 86 -3.84 18.86 -8.67
CA SER A 86 -3.60 19.51 -9.97
C SER A 86 -4.88 19.89 -10.71
N PRO A 87 -5.76 20.68 -10.04
CA PRO A 87 -7.02 21.07 -10.64
C PRO A 87 -6.77 22.11 -11.73
N ASN A 88 -7.68 22.14 -12.71
CA ASN A 88 -7.78 23.27 -13.62
C ASN A 88 -8.59 24.38 -12.95
N ILE A 89 -8.00 25.56 -12.74
CA ILE A 89 -8.64 26.70 -12.04
C ILE A 89 -9.89 27.18 -12.79
N ALA A 90 -9.90 27.04 -14.11
CA ALA A 90 -11.01 27.47 -14.94
C ALA A 90 -12.23 26.53 -14.90
N LYS A 91 -12.23 25.54 -14.00
CA LYS A 91 -13.35 24.62 -13.81
C LYS A 91 -13.61 24.43 -12.32
N GLU A 92 -14.88 24.35 -11.97
CA GLU A 92 -15.31 24.14 -10.59
C GLU A 92 -14.69 22.88 -9.97
N MET A 93 -14.38 22.99 -8.68
CA MET A 93 -13.95 21.86 -7.88
C MET A 93 -15.17 21.02 -7.49
N HIS A 94 -15.31 19.85 -8.13
CA HIS A 94 -16.34 18.88 -7.80
C HIS A 94 -15.73 17.61 -7.17
N VAL A 95 -16.58 16.79 -6.54
CA VAL A 95 -16.18 15.57 -5.81
C VAL A 95 -15.30 14.62 -6.63
N GLY A 96 -15.49 14.57 -7.96
CA GLY A 96 -14.67 13.74 -8.86
C GLY A 96 -13.19 14.12 -8.87
N ARG A 97 -12.85 15.37 -8.56
CA ARG A 97 -11.46 15.85 -8.48
C ARG A 97 -10.85 15.74 -7.08
N LEU A 98 -11.64 15.36 -6.07
CA LEU A 98 -11.11 15.07 -4.73
C LEU A 98 -10.33 13.76 -4.69
N ARG A 99 -10.59 12.83 -5.61
CA ARG A 99 -9.91 11.52 -5.66
C ARG A 99 -8.39 11.66 -5.71
N SER A 100 -7.87 12.44 -6.65
CA SER A 100 -6.42 12.65 -6.76
C SER A 100 -5.85 13.35 -5.52
N THR A 101 -6.65 14.23 -4.92
CA THR A 101 -6.29 14.95 -3.69
C THR A 101 -6.10 14.00 -2.51
N ILE A 102 -7.10 13.16 -2.24
CA ILE A 102 -7.09 12.20 -1.12
C ILE A 102 -6.01 11.13 -1.32
N ILE A 103 -5.90 10.56 -2.53
CA ILE A 103 -4.89 9.53 -2.81
C ILE A 103 -3.48 10.09 -2.65
N GLY A 104 -3.21 11.27 -3.23
CA GLY A 104 -1.90 11.89 -3.15
C GLY A 104 -1.48 12.24 -1.73
N ASP A 105 -2.41 12.78 -0.94
CA ASP A 105 -2.12 13.09 0.46
C ASP A 105 -1.90 11.81 1.30
N THR A 106 -2.70 10.77 1.08
CA THR A 106 -2.52 9.47 1.74
C THR A 106 -1.14 8.87 1.44
N LEU A 107 -0.69 8.93 0.18
CA LEU A 107 0.65 8.46 -0.21
C LEU A 107 1.76 9.30 0.44
N ALA A 108 1.59 10.61 0.51
CA ALA A 108 2.55 11.49 1.17
C ALA A 108 2.67 11.16 2.66
N CYS A 109 1.54 10.95 3.34
CA CYS A 109 1.50 10.54 4.75
C CYS A 109 2.16 9.17 4.98
N MET A 110 1.93 8.19 4.10
CA MET A 110 2.59 6.87 4.19
C MET A 110 4.12 6.99 4.03
N LEU A 111 4.59 7.81 3.10
CA LEU A 111 6.02 8.04 2.88
C LEU A 111 6.67 8.77 4.06
N GLU A 112 5.99 9.78 4.62
CA GLU A 112 6.46 10.49 5.82
C GLU A 112 6.51 9.56 7.03
N PHE A 113 5.50 8.70 7.19
CA PHE A 113 5.51 7.67 8.23
C PHE A 113 6.71 6.73 8.08
N SER A 114 7.15 6.46 6.84
CA SER A 114 8.38 5.72 6.51
C SER A 114 9.69 6.54 6.61
N ASN A 115 9.67 7.69 7.29
CA ASN A 115 10.80 8.62 7.47
C ASN A 115 11.37 9.18 6.15
N VAL A 116 10.57 9.24 5.09
CA VAL A 116 10.96 9.88 3.83
C VAL A 116 10.64 11.37 3.89
N LYS A 117 11.58 12.23 3.49
CA LYS A 117 11.28 13.66 3.33
C LYS A 117 10.37 13.86 2.12
N VAL A 118 9.10 14.18 2.33
CA VAL A 118 8.14 14.36 1.24
C VAL A 118 7.96 15.83 0.87
N LEU A 119 8.00 16.11 -0.43
CA LEU A 119 7.63 17.39 -1.00
C LEU A 119 6.28 17.25 -1.71
N ARG A 120 5.22 17.77 -1.08
CA ARG A 120 3.89 17.83 -1.71
C ARG A 120 3.89 18.95 -2.76
N ARG A 121 3.41 18.63 -3.97
CA ARG A 121 3.32 19.58 -5.09
C ARG A 121 1.94 19.52 -5.73
N ASN A 122 1.46 20.69 -6.11
CA ASN A 122 0.23 20.85 -6.85
C ASN A 122 0.57 21.68 -8.11
N HIS A 123 0.49 21.06 -9.28
CA HIS A 123 0.77 21.75 -10.55
C HIS A 123 -0.58 22.17 -11.09
N VAL A 124 -0.90 23.41 -10.80
CA VAL A 124 -2.23 23.93 -11.09
C VAL A 124 -2.37 24.13 -12.59
N GLY A 125 -3.54 23.78 -13.14
CA GLY A 125 -3.86 24.02 -14.55
C GLY A 125 -4.32 25.46 -14.74
N ASP A 126 -3.39 26.41 -14.68
CA ASP A 126 -3.58 27.86 -14.78
C ASP A 126 -3.20 28.43 -16.17
N TRP A 127 -2.75 27.57 -17.08
CA TRP A 127 -2.36 27.93 -18.44
C TRP A 127 -3.24 27.25 -19.50
N GLY A 128 -3.54 27.99 -20.59
CA GLY A 128 -4.22 27.48 -21.78
C GLY A 128 -5.60 28.08 -22.05
N THR A 129 -6.27 27.57 -23.09
CA THR A 129 -7.53 28.12 -23.63
C THR A 129 -8.63 28.26 -22.58
N GLN A 130 -8.73 27.33 -21.63
CA GLN A 130 -9.75 27.36 -20.59
C GLN A 130 -9.64 28.60 -19.69
N VAL A 131 -8.40 28.98 -19.33
CA VAL A 131 -8.14 30.20 -18.54
C VAL A 131 -8.29 31.45 -19.42
N ALA A 132 -7.87 31.38 -20.69
CA ALA A 132 -8.08 32.48 -21.64
C ALA A 132 -9.58 32.78 -21.86
N SER A 133 -10.43 31.76 -21.95
CA SER A 133 -11.88 31.92 -22.12
C SER A 133 -12.52 32.62 -20.92
N ILE A 134 -12.11 32.29 -19.69
CA ILE A 134 -12.60 33.00 -18.49
C ILE A 134 -12.12 34.45 -18.50
N LYS A 135 -10.84 34.71 -18.83
CA LYS A 135 -10.32 36.07 -18.94
C LYS A 135 -11.08 36.90 -19.98
N ALA A 136 -11.36 36.32 -21.15
CA ALA A 136 -12.15 36.99 -22.20
C ALA A 136 -13.58 37.31 -21.74
N MET A 137 -14.23 36.38 -21.03
CA MET A 137 -15.57 36.60 -20.47
C MET A 137 -15.58 37.71 -19.41
N LEU A 138 -14.61 37.72 -18.49
CA LEU A 138 -14.48 38.78 -17.47
C LEU A 138 -14.24 40.15 -18.09
N PHE A 139 -13.43 40.21 -19.16
CA PHE A 139 -13.22 41.43 -19.94
C PHE A 139 -14.51 41.90 -20.62
N ALA A 140 -15.26 41.00 -21.26
CA ALA A 140 -16.54 41.33 -21.89
C ALA A 140 -17.61 41.84 -20.90
N LEU A 141 -17.56 41.38 -19.64
CA LEU A 141 -18.45 41.84 -18.57
C LEU A 141 -17.98 43.14 -17.90
N GLY A 142 -16.84 43.72 -18.32
CA GLY A 142 -16.27 44.92 -17.71
C GLY A 142 -15.76 44.71 -16.27
N LEU A 143 -15.59 43.46 -15.85
CA LEU A 143 -15.21 43.07 -14.48
C LEU A 143 -13.68 42.97 -14.29
N SER A 144 -12.90 43.18 -15.36
CA SER A 144 -11.45 43.23 -15.31
C SER A 144 -10.97 44.67 -15.49
N THR A 145 -10.53 45.33 -14.41
CA THR A 145 -10.07 46.73 -14.43
C THR A 145 -8.56 46.90 -14.58
N TYR A 146 -7.79 45.83 -14.83
CA TYR A 146 -6.33 45.93 -14.96
C TYR A 146 -5.82 44.98 -16.04
N THR A 147 -5.13 45.52 -17.05
CA THR A 147 -4.38 44.77 -18.08
C THR A 147 -2.91 44.55 -17.70
N ASP A 148 -2.44 45.01 -16.55
CA ASP A 148 -1.02 44.96 -16.20
C ASP A 148 -0.79 44.04 -15.00
N CYS A 149 -0.54 42.77 -15.30
CA CYS A 149 0.45 41.88 -14.66
C CYS A 149 0.24 40.49 -15.28
N TRP A 150 1.28 40.02 -15.98
CA TRP A 150 1.41 38.81 -16.84
C TRP A 150 1.09 38.99 -18.31
#